data_AF-A0A2V8LSM6-F1
#
_entry.id   AF-A0A2V8LSM6-F1
#
_cell.length_a   1.000
_cell.length_b   1.000
_cell.length_c   1.000
_cell.angle_alpha   90.00
_cell.angle_beta   90.00
_cell.angle_gamma   90.00
#
_symmetry.space_group_name_H-M   'P 1'
#
loop_
_entity.id
_entity.type
_entity.pdbx_description
1 polymer ?
#
loop_
_entity_poly.entity_id
_entity_poly.type
_entity_poly.pdbx_seq_one_letter_code
_entity_poly.pdbx_strand_id
1 'polypeptide(L)'
;MEPGFRTENVLTVSFYPTRLNETEKNRSFYKQVLERVRNLPGVRTAAVRYPLPLSTFYEETNIAIEGYSMPRDQSSLSIGTAIVNESYFDTLGISIVLGRAFDTRDSKESTRVAIVNEAMRDKYWPNLDPLGSRMRIVEPIGI
;
A
#
# COMPACT_ATOMS: atom_id res chain seq x y z
N MET A 1 -19.66 -13.08 -3.27
CA MET A 1 -18.72 -12.07 -3.78
C MET A 1 -17.33 -12.57 -3.45
N GLU A 2 -16.47 -12.82 -4.43
CA GLU A 2 -15.08 -13.23 -4.15
C GLU A 2 -14.28 -12.00 -3.71
N PRO A 3 -13.50 -12.08 -2.62
CA PRO A 3 -12.85 -10.91 -2.02
C PRO A 3 -11.70 -10.31 -2.86
N GLY A 4 -11.30 -10.97 -3.96
CA GLY A 4 -10.17 -10.53 -4.80
C GLY A 4 -8.79 -10.76 -4.18
N PHE A 5 -8.74 -11.46 -3.03
CA PHE A 5 -7.51 -11.90 -2.36
C PHE A 5 -7.74 -13.23 -1.65
N ARG A 6 -6.66 -13.92 -1.33
CA ARG A 6 -6.67 -15.21 -0.63
C ARG A 6 -7.07 -15.04 0.83
N THR A 7 -8.13 -15.73 1.25
CA THR A 7 -8.58 -15.79 2.65
C THR A 7 -8.23 -17.11 3.34
N GLU A 8 -7.98 -18.17 2.57
CA GLU A 8 -7.62 -19.49 3.09
C GLU A 8 -6.12 -19.61 3.34
N ASN A 9 -5.74 -20.30 4.43
CA ASN A 9 -4.35 -20.51 4.83
C ASN A 9 -3.58 -19.19 5.02
N VAL A 10 -4.28 -18.14 5.47
CA VAL A 10 -3.70 -16.84 5.82
C VAL A 10 -3.89 -16.60 7.32
N LEU A 11 -2.78 -16.46 8.03
CA LEU A 11 -2.76 -16.03 9.43
C LEU A 11 -2.41 -14.55 9.49
N THR A 12 -3.21 -13.78 10.22
CA THR A 12 -2.95 -12.35 10.47
C THR A 12 -2.56 -12.14 11.92
N VAL A 13 -1.48 -11.39 12.13
CA VAL A 13 -1.01 -11.00 13.47
C VAL A 13 -0.77 -9.50 13.46
N SER A 14 -1.35 -8.81 14.43
CA SER A 14 -1.13 -7.37 14.66
C SER A 14 -0.26 -7.18 15.91
N PHE A 15 0.75 -6.32 15.79
CA PHE A 15 1.52 -5.83 16.93
C PHE A 15 1.93 -4.38 16.68
N TYR A 16 2.10 -3.63 17.76
CA TYR A 16 2.57 -2.25 17.69
C TYR A 16 4.04 -2.21 18.11
N PRO A 17 4.92 -1.56 17.32
CA PRO A 17 6.29 -1.33 17.76
C PRO A 17 6.27 -0.42 18.98
N THR A 18 7.04 -0.76 20.00
CA THR A 18 7.08 -0.03 21.29
C THR A 18 7.69 1.37 21.18
N ARG A 19 8.28 1.73 20.03
CA ARG A 19 8.91 3.04 19.78
C ARG A 19 8.45 3.61 18.44
N LEU A 20 7.38 4.40 18.49
CA LEU A 20 6.70 4.95 17.31
C LEU A 20 7.59 5.91 16.48
N ASN A 21 8.58 6.57 17.08
CA ASN A 21 9.38 7.61 16.42
C ASN A 21 10.71 7.11 15.81
N GLU A 22 11.01 5.81 15.87
CA GLU A 22 12.29 5.26 15.38
C GLU A 22 12.13 4.59 13.99
N THR A 23 11.76 5.36 12.96
CA THR A 23 11.40 4.86 11.61
C THR A 23 12.36 3.83 11.02
N GLU A 24 13.67 4.08 11.08
CA GLU A 24 14.66 3.13 10.54
C GLU A 24 14.81 1.86 11.39
N LYS A 25 14.75 1.99 12.72
CA LYS A 25 14.76 0.83 13.62
C LYS A 25 13.49 -0.01 13.45
N ASN A 26 12.35 0.63 13.26
CA ASN A 26 11.08 -0.05 12.96
C ASN A 26 11.16 -0.80 11.63
N ARG A 27 11.70 -0.18 10.57
CA ARG A 27 11.94 -0.88 9.28
C ARG A 27 12.85 -2.10 9.44
N SER A 28 13.97 -1.95 10.16
CA SER A 28 14.88 -3.06 10.44
C SER A 28 14.21 -4.17 11.26
N PHE A 29 13.40 -3.80 12.25
CA PHE A 29 12.62 -4.72 13.07
C PHE A 29 11.63 -5.54 12.23
N TYR A 30 10.80 -4.89 11.40
CA TYR A 30 9.88 -5.60 10.52
C TYR A 30 10.60 -6.54 9.53
N LYS A 31 11.76 -6.12 9.01
CA LYS A 31 12.59 -6.98 8.15
C LYS A 31 13.04 -8.24 8.88
N GLN A 32 13.55 -8.11 10.11
CA GLN A 32 13.98 -9.24 10.93
C GLN A 32 12.82 -10.17 11.32
N VAL A 33 11.66 -9.62 11.66
CA VAL A 33 10.45 -10.40 11.95
C VAL A 33 10.02 -11.20 10.72
N LEU A 34 9.95 -10.55 9.55
CA LEU A 34 9.59 -11.23 8.30
C LEU A 34 10.57 -12.34 7.94
N GLU A 35 11.87 -12.10 8.09
CA GLU A 35 12.90 -13.11 7.84
C GLU A 35 12.75 -14.33 8.74
N ARG A 36 12.48 -14.12 10.04
CA ARG A 36 12.25 -15.24 10.98
C ARG A 36 10.97 -16.00 10.66
N VAL A 37 9.87 -15.31 10.37
CA VAL A 37 8.58 -15.94 10.04
C VAL A 37 8.68 -16.76 8.77
N ARG A 38 9.36 -16.27 7.74
CA ARG A 38 9.57 -17.01 6.47
C ARG A 38 10.35 -18.31 6.66
N ASN A 39 11.17 -18.42 7.70
CA ASN A 39 11.96 -19.61 8.01
C ASN A 39 11.23 -20.62 8.91
N LEU A 40 9.98 -20.36 9.32
CA LEU A 40 9.20 -21.32 10.09
C LEU A 40 8.66 -22.45 9.19
N PRO A 41 8.65 -23.71 9.66
CA PRO A 41 8.04 -24.82 8.93
C PRO A 41 6.58 -24.53 8.56
N GLY A 42 6.21 -24.79 7.30
CA GLY A 42 4.86 -24.59 6.79
C GLY A 42 4.53 -23.16 6.33
N VAL A 43 5.41 -22.18 6.59
CA VAL A 43 5.25 -20.82 6.04
C VAL A 43 5.74 -20.79 4.59
N ARG A 44 4.84 -20.44 3.66
CA ARG A 44 5.19 -20.29 2.24
C ARG A 44 5.66 -18.88 1.90
N THR A 45 4.96 -17.87 2.42
CA THR A 45 5.20 -16.45 2.15
C THR A 45 4.83 -15.62 3.38
N ALA A 46 5.46 -14.47 3.57
CA ALA A 46 5.10 -13.54 4.64
C ALA A 46 5.23 -12.10 4.17
N ALA A 47 4.28 -11.27 4.59
CA ALA A 47 4.19 -9.86 4.24
C ALA A 47 3.79 -9.01 5.45
N VAL A 48 4.10 -7.72 5.36
CA VAL A 48 3.65 -6.70 6.32
C VAL A 48 2.82 -5.68 5.57
N ARG A 49 1.73 -5.26 6.20
CA ARG A 49 0.84 -4.19 5.73
C ARG A 49 0.44 -3.30 6.92
N TYR A 50 0.24 -2.01 6.64
CA TYR A 50 -0.43 -1.08 7.55
C TYR A 50 -1.34 -0.15 6.75
N PRO A 51 -2.64 0.00 7.11
CA PRO A 51 -3.38 -0.74 8.12
C PRO A 51 -3.82 -2.14 7.62
N LEU A 52 -4.26 -3.01 8.53
CA LEU A 52 -4.68 -4.38 8.14
C LEU A 52 -5.85 -4.36 7.15
N PRO A 53 -5.96 -5.36 6.26
CA PRO A 53 -7.15 -5.52 5.43
C PRO A 53 -8.39 -5.66 6.34
N LEU A 54 -9.45 -4.94 6.02
CA LEU A 54 -10.75 -4.98 6.74
C LEU A 54 -10.69 -4.58 8.22
N SER A 55 -9.65 -3.86 8.67
CA SER A 55 -9.70 -3.23 9.99
C SER A 55 -10.69 -2.07 10.03
N THR A 56 -11.21 -1.77 11.24
CA THR A 56 -12.03 -0.58 11.48
C THR A 56 -11.25 0.73 11.34
N PHE A 57 -9.92 0.64 11.44
CA PHE A 57 -9.01 1.74 11.15
C PHE A 57 -8.61 1.73 9.67
N TYR A 58 -8.66 2.89 9.03
CA TYR A 58 -8.16 3.14 7.69
C TYR A 58 -7.28 4.38 7.70
N GLU A 59 -6.17 4.33 6.96
CA GLU A 59 -5.32 5.49 6.75
C GLU A 59 -5.88 6.28 5.56
N GLU A 60 -6.03 7.59 5.70
CA GLU A 60 -6.37 8.46 4.60
C GLU A 60 -5.16 9.28 4.16
N THR A 61 -5.07 9.55 2.87
CA THR A 61 -4.06 10.45 2.32
C THR A 61 -4.72 11.36 1.32
N ASN A 62 -4.50 12.66 1.49
CA ASN A 62 -4.94 13.65 0.53
C ASN A 62 -3.96 13.66 -0.66
N ILE A 63 -4.48 13.55 -1.87
CA ILE A 63 -3.68 13.56 -3.10
C ILE A 63 -4.21 14.56 -4.13
N ALA A 64 -3.33 14.99 -5.03
CA ALA A 64 -3.72 15.63 -6.27
C ALA A 64 -3.11 14.85 -7.44
N ILE A 65 -3.93 14.51 -8.44
CA ILE A 65 -3.55 13.72 -9.61
C ILE A 65 -3.29 14.69 -10.78
N GLU A 66 -2.16 14.52 -11.46
CA GLU A 66 -1.83 15.32 -12.63
C GLU A 66 -2.86 15.11 -13.75
N GLY A 67 -3.37 16.20 -14.34
CA GLY A 67 -4.39 16.16 -15.38
C GLY A 67 -5.83 15.95 -14.89
N TYR A 68 -6.03 15.60 -13.61
CA TYR A 68 -7.37 15.50 -13.04
C TYR A 68 -7.90 16.87 -12.61
N SER A 69 -9.06 17.26 -13.16
CA SER A 69 -9.73 18.52 -12.79
C SER A 69 -10.53 18.33 -11.50
N MET A 70 -10.06 18.92 -10.40
CA MET A 70 -10.77 18.89 -9.13
C MET A 70 -12.09 19.69 -9.20
N PRO A 71 -13.13 19.26 -8.46
CA PRO A 71 -14.29 20.12 -8.17
C PRO A 71 -13.84 21.48 -7.62
N ARG A 72 -14.61 22.55 -7.90
CA ARG A 72 -14.23 23.94 -7.57
C ARG A 72 -13.97 24.18 -6.08
N ASP A 73 -14.56 23.36 -5.21
CA ASP A 73 -14.49 23.42 -3.76
C ASP A 73 -13.48 22.41 -3.17
N GLN A 74 -12.72 21.69 -3.99
CA GLN A 74 -11.75 20.69 -3.56
C GLN A 74 -10.34 21.02 -4.03
N SER A 75 -9.39 21.01 -3.09
CA SER A 75 -7.96 21.17 -3.37
C SER A 75 -7.20 19.83 -3.40
N SER A 76 -7.84 18.75 -2.97
CA SER A 76 -7.29 17.40 -2.92
C SER A 76 -8.38 16.33 -2.85
N LEU A 77 -8.01 15.09 -3.17
CA LEU A 77 -8.84 13.89 -3.04
C LEU A 77 -8.39 13.12 -1.81
N SER A 78 -9.30 12.87 -0.86
CA SER A 78 -9.03 11.90 0.21
C SER A 78 -9.16 10.49 -0.35
N ILE A 79 -8.11 9.68 -0.21
CA ILE A 79 -8.08 8.28 -0.59
C ILE A 79 -7.64 7.40 0.58
N GLY A 80 -8.20 6.19 0.65
CA GLY A 80 -7.68 5.17 1.55
C GLY A 80 -6.30 4.69 1.08
N THR A 81 -5.33 4.65 1.99
CA THR A 81 -3.98 4.19 1.67
C THR A 81 -3.56 3.01 2.55
N ALA A 82 -2.64 2.22 2.02
CA ALA A 82 -1.97 1.18 2.78
C ALA A 82 -0.50 1.13 2.36
N ILE A 83 0.36 0.96 3.34
CA ILE A 83 1.77 0.70 3.17
C ILE A 83 1.95 -0.80 3.22
N VAL A 84 2.58 -1.36 2.18
CA VAL A 84 2.82 -2.80 2.04
C VAL A 84 4.27 -3.05 1.66
N ASN A 85 4.79 -4.23 2.00
CA ASN A 85 6.08 -4.67 1.47
C ASN A 85 5.90 -5.40 0.13
N GLU A 86 7.02 -5.70 -0.53
CA GLU A 86 7.11 -6.35 -1.85
C GLU A 86 6.40 -7.72 -1.92
N SER A 87 6.32 -8.44 -0.80
CA SER A 87 5.72 -9.78 -0.75
C SER A 87 4.19 -9.76 -0.56
N TYR A 88 3.57 -8.59 -0.40
CA TYR A 88 2.17 -8.48 -0.01
C TYR A 88 1.21 -9.09 -1.03
N PHE A 89 1.36 -8.71 -2.30
CA PHE A 89 0.47 -9.17 -3.37
C PHE A 89 0.59 -10.68 -3.57
N ASP A 90 1.81 -11.22 -3.58
CA ASP A 90 2.06 -12.67 -3.67
C ASP A 90 1.49 -13.43 -2.46
N THR A 91 1.73 -12.93 -1.24
CA THR A 91 1.24 -13.55 0.00
C THR A 91 -0.29 -13.69 0.00
N LEU A 92 -0.98 -12.66 -0.47
CA LEU A 92 -2.45 -12.68 -0.57
C LEU A 92 -2.96 -13.14 -1.94
N GLY A 93 -2.10 -13.60 -2.86
CA GLY A 93 -2.51 -14.03 -4.20
C GLY A 93 -3.26 -12.95 -5.00
N ILE A 94 -2.98 -11.68 -4.76
CA ILE A 94 -3.56 -10.55 -5.48
C ILE A 94 -2.80 -10.40 -6.79
N SER A 95 -3.51 -10.52 -7.91
CA SER A 95 -2.91 -10.40 -9.24
C SER A 95 -2.78 -8.94 -9.66
N ILE A 96 -1.60 -8.55 -10.16
CA ILE A 96 -1.39 -7.24 -10.79
C ILE A 96 -1.90 -7.33 -12.23
N VAL A 97 -2.94 -6.56 -12.54
CA VAL A 97 -3.58 -6.57 -13.87
C VAL A 97 -2.84 -5.72 -14.90
N LEU A 98 -2.08 -4.71 -14.45
CA LEU A 98 -1.34 -3.79 -15.29
C LEU A 98 -0.10 -3.29 -14.54
N GLY A 99 1.07 -3.27 -15.19
CA GLY A 99 2.33 -2.85 -14.59
C GLY A 99 3.03 -3.97 -13.82
N ARG A 100 3.56 -3.67 -12.63
CA ARG A 100 4.31 -4.61 -11.79
C ARG A 100 3.99 -4.42 -10.31
N ALA A 101 4.19 -5.47 -9.52
CA ALA A 101 4.22 -5.36 -8.06
C ALA A 101 5.45 -4.57 -7.60
N PHE A 102 5.43 -4.13 -6.34
CA PHE A 102 6.63 -3.58 -5.71
C PHE A 102 7.74 -4.63 -5.65
N ASP A 103 8.98 -4.17 -5.78
CA ASP A 103 10.17 -5.01 -5.61
C ASP A 103 11.29 -4.25 -4.90
N THR A 104 12.45 -4.89 -4.75
CA THR A 104 13.59 -4.36 -3.99
C THR A 104 14.17 -3.06 -4.55
N ARG A 105 13.82 -2.68 -5.79
CA ARG A 105 14.25 -1.42 -6.41
C ARG A 105 13.41 -0.23 -5.94
N ASP A 106 12.24 -0.48 -5.36
CA ASP A 106 11.33 0.55 -4.85
C ASP A 106 11.74 0.95 -3.42
N SER A 107 12.83 1.69 -3.31
CA SER A 107 13.41 2.14 -2.05
C SER A 107 13.09 3.61 -1.75
N LYS A 108 13.55 4.13 -0.61
CA LYS A 108 13.37 5.56 -0.29
C LYS A 108 14.18 6.47 -1.22
N GLU A 109 15.24 5.92 -1.80
CA GLU A 109 16.20 6.58 -2.67
C GLU A 109 15.79 6.51 -4.15
N SER A 110 14.81 5.66 -4.50
CA SER A 110 14.28 5.57 -5.86
C SER A 110 13.14 6.57 -6.10
N THR A 111 12.71 6.68 -7.36
CA THR A 111 11.45 7.35 -7.69
C THR A 111 10.31 6.70 -6.89
N ARG A 112 9.49 7.54 -6.25
CA ARG A 112 8.31 7.06 -5.50
C ARG A 112 7.28 6.49 -6.48
N VAL A 113 6.79 5.31 -6.17
CA VAL A 113 5.79 4.59 -6.95
C VAL A 113 4.60 4.19 -6.06
N ALA A 114 3.43 4.02 -6.66
CA ALA A 114 2.22 3.58 -5.99
C ALA A 114 1.49 2.57 -6.88
N ILE A 115 0.73 1.66 -6.25
CA ILE A 115 -0.20 0.75 -6.93
C ILE A 115 -1.61 1.16 -6.51
N VAL A 116 -2.48 1.37 -7.49
CA VAL A 116 -3.89 1.74 -7.29
C VAL A 116 -4.80 0.57 -7.61
N ASN A 117 -5.99 0.52 -7.00
CA ASN A 117 -6.99 -0.48 -7.35
C ASN A 117 -7.75 -0.07 -8.64
N GLU A 118 -8.52 -1.01 -9.20
CA GLU A 118 -9.29 -0.76 -10.42
C GLU A 118 -10.34 0.34 -10.24
N ALA A 119 -10.96 0.44 -9.05
CA ALA A 119 -11.93 1.50 -8.76
C ALA A 119 -11.32 2.91 -8.86
N MET A 120 -10.07 3.10 -8.41
CA MET A 120 -9.35 4.35 -8.58
C MET A 120 -8.96 4.60 -10.04
N ARG A 121 -8.51 3.56 -10.77
CA ARG A 121 -8.24 3.64 -12.22
C ARG A 121 -9.47 4.18 -12.95
N ASP A 122 -10.61 3.51 -12.77
CA ASP A 122 -11.83 3.81 -13.52
C ASP A 122 -12.40 5.20 -13.17
N LYS A 123 -12.22 5.63 -11.90
CA LYS A 123 -12.70 6.94 -11.44
C LYS A 123 -11.82 8.11 -11.89
N TYR A 124 -10.50 7.99 -11.79
CA TYR A 124 -9.59 9.12 -11.93
C TYR A 124 -8.80 9.14 -13.25
N TRP A 125 -8.73 8.02 -13.96
CA TRP A 125 -8.14 7.90 -15.29
C TRP A 125 -9.15 7.33 -16.30
N PRO A 126 -10.37 7.89 -16.42
CA PRO A 126 -11.32 7.40 -17.40
C PRO A 126 -10.74 7.63 -18.80
N ASN A 127 -10.50 6.54 -19.54
CA ASN A 127 -9.90 6.54 -20.87
C ASN A 127 -8.41 6.95 -20.92
N LEU A 128 -7.70 6.92 -19.79
CA LEU A 128 -6.26 7.19 -19.72
C LEU A 128 -5.51 5.98 -19.14
N ASP A 129 -4.26 5.80 -19.53
CA ASP A 129 -3.38 4.81 -18.91
C ASP A 129 -2.90 5.35 -17.55
N PRO A 130 -3.20 4.67 -16.41
CA PRO A 130 -2.68 5.08 -15.12
C PRO A 130 -1.15 4.89 -15.02
N LEU A 131 -0.53 4.04 -15.85
CA LEU A 131 0.92 3.86 -15.83
C LEU A 131 1.65 5.14 -16.27
N GLY A 132 2.66 5.53 -15.48
CA GLY A 132 3.43 6.75 -15.73
C GLY A 132 2.73 8.05 -15.34
N SER A 133 1.44 7.99 -14.99
CA SER A 133 0.73 9.13 -14.40
C SER A 133 1.35 9.51 -13.05
N ARG A 134 1.28 10.80 -12.71
CA ARG A 134 1.82 11.33 -11.46
C ARG A 134 0.72 11.80 -10.54
N MET A 135 0.98 11.64 -9.25
CA MET A 135 0.18 12.21 -8.18
C MET A 135 1.12 12.76 -7.11
N ARG A 136 0.67 13.80 -6.42
CA ARG A 136 1.37 14.35 -5.26
C ARG A 136 0.54 14.16 -4.02
N ILE A 137 1.21 13.82 -2.91
CA ILE A 137 0.60 13.89 -1.58
C ILE A 137 0.43 15.38 -1.26
N VAL A 138 -0.77 15.74 -0.83
CA VAL A 138 -1.11 17.07 -0.34
C VAL A 138 -1.06 17.00 1.17
N GLU A 139 -0.07 17.67 1.77
CA GLU A 139 -0.02 17.77 3.23
C GLU A 139 -1.29 18.50 3.72
N PRO A 140 -1.88 18.07 4.85
CA PRO A 140 -2.91 18.85 5.50
C PRO A 140 -2.37 20.25 5.74
N ILE A 141 -3.15 21.28 5.39
CA ILE A 141 -2.84 22.64 5.83
C ILE A 141 -2.87 22.57 7.35
N GLY A 142 -1.71 22.73 7.99
CA GLY A 142 -1.59 22.66 9.44
C GLY A 142 -2.60 23.59 10.11
N ILE A 143 -3.35 23.03 11.05
CA ILE A 143 -4.08 23.75 12.10
C ILE A 143 -3.37 23.50 13.42
#